data_AF-A0A9W6REH3-F1
#
_entry.id   AF-A0A9W6REH3-F1
#
_cell.length_a   1.000
_cell.length_b   1.000
_cell.length_c   1.000
_cell.angle_alpha   90.00
_cell.angle_beta   90.00
_cell.angle_gamma   90.00
#
_symmetry.space_group_name_H-M   'P 1'
#
loop_
_entity.id
_entity.type
_entity.pdbx_description
1 polymer ?
#
loop_
_entity_poly.entity_id
_entity_poly.type
_entity_poly.pdbx_seq_one_letter_code
_entity_poly.pdbx_strand_id
1 'polypeptide(L)'
;MELGEADDGELSDSDADTQTEDVQSRTITGDGLPDDNVRAAVLEDAVVERGLLDRLKQAASKLDRSDVPHELSETVDRPDFQDPGEKPERVPDRYSTPLERPDGTRTPLFDGVPVREQTKQGVLGDCGIIATLGAVAGHRPDAIRECVREGNDGNYQVCLHEAKYSMSRMRYEPTGRTINLVVTPELPIHDDEPERPSFADAGGVGAAWAPVLEKAIAGVDQTWSDGRREKWGERWKVQGGGRDLPTGYVRLNQGSNPSDRAELLTQLTGSPARTFELPTGYDLNGRSADRQLIEEFRARLAEHKPILVGTRSRDAGESSLVKEMHPSHAYEVTAIDDQGKIHLRNPWNRRHSEPLTVEEFRDGVRPYYSTLE
;
A
#
# COMPACT_ATOMS: atom_id res chain seq x y z
N MET A 1 -28.87 49.05 47.17
CA MET A 1 -29.81 47.90 47.20
C MET A 1 -30.36 47.80 45.78
N GLU A 2 -30.25 46.59 45.18
CA GLU A 2 -30.77 46.15 43.85
C GLU A 2 -30.11 46.77 42.60
N LEU A 3 -29.46 46.04 41.67
CA LEU A 3 -29.69 44.80 40.88
C LEU A 3 -30.35 45.05 39.51
N GLY A 4 -29.79 44.43 38.45
CA GLY A 4 -30.39 44.15 37.12
C GLY A 4 -29.76 44.94 35.95
N GLU A 5 -28.94 44.34 35.08
CA GLU A 5 -29.27 43.64 33.78
C GLU A 5 -29.60 44.62 32.64
N ALA A 6 -29.21 44.49 31.36
CA ALA A 6 -28.58 43.49 30.48
C ALA A 6 -27.86 44.29 29.34
N ASP A 7 -26.69 43.91 28.82
CA ASP A 7 -26.39 42.91 27.77
C ASP A 7 -27.18 43.08 26.45
N ASP A 8 -26.46 43.43 25.38
CA ASP A 8 -26.75 43.21 23.96
C ASP A 8 -25.63 43.85 23.13
N GLY A 9 -24.50 43.13 23.02
CA GLY A 9 -23.40 43.45 22.11
C GLY A 9 -23.38 42.46 20.95
N GLU A 10 -23.86 42.89 19.78
CA GLU A 10 -23.73 42.17 18.51
C GLU A 10 -22.24 41.92 18.18
N LEU A 11 -21.82 40.67 18.25
CA LEU A 11 -20.57 40.18 17.65
C LEU A 11 -20.88 39.68 16.24
N SER A 12 -20.36 40.39 15.24
CA SER A 12 -20.29 39.91 13.87
C SER A 12 -19.09 38.96 13.73
N ASP A 13 -19.35 37.66 13.68
CA ASP A 13 -18.37 36.67 13.23
C ASP A 13 -18.11 36.86 11.74
N SER A 14 -16.91 37.31 11.40
CA SER A 14 -16.34 37.16 10.06
C SER A 14 -15.38 35.98 10.09
N ASP A 15 -15.91 34.80 9.76
CA ASP A 15 -15.11 33.62 9.46
C ASP A 15 -14.15 33.92 8.30
N ALA A 16 -12.87 33.91 8.62
CA ALA A 16 -11.79 33.98 7.65
C ALA A 16 -11.68 32.63 6.94
N ASP A 17 -12.19 32.62 5.73
CA ASP A 17 -12.10 31.56 4.73
C ASP A 17 -10.63 31.31 4.37
N THR A 18 -9.98 30.37 5.07
CA THR A 18 -8.65 29.87 4.71
C THR A 18 -8.77 29.01 3.46
N GLN A 19 -8.46 29.62 2.33
CA GLN A 19 -8.20 28.95 1.05
C GLN A 19 -7.06 27.94 1.22
N THR A 20 -7.40 26.67 1.41
CA THR A 20 -6.44 25.57 1.29
C THR A 20 -6.27 25.22 -0.18
N GLU A 21 -5.03 25.33 -0.64
CA GLU A 21 -4.60 25.04 -1.99
C GLU A 21 -4.99 23.65 -2.47
N ASP A 22 -5.44 23.63 -3.72
CA ASP A 22 -5.83 22.48 -4.50
C ASP A 22 -4.61 21.58 -4.71
N VAL A 23 -4.53 20.47 -3.97
CA VAL A 23 -3.53 19.41 -4.20
C VAL A 23 -3.83 18.80 -5.56
N GLN A 24 -3.26 19.40 -6.61
CA GLN A 24 -3.36 18.93 -7.98
C GLN A 24 -2.91 17.47 -8.05
N SER A 25 -3.88 16.58 -8.24
CA SER A 25 -3.68 15.18 -8.57
C SER A 25 -2.73 15.10 -9.76
N ARG A 26 -1.51 14.61 -9.55
CA ARG A 26 -0.64 14.29 -10.69
C ARG A 26 -1.23 13.12 -11.43
N THR A 27 -1.58 13.40 -12.68
CA THR A 27 -1.43 12.46 -13.79
C THR A 27 -0.02 11.88 -13.68
N ILE A 28 0.08 10.57 -13.44
CA ILE A 28 1.31 9.82 -13.69
C ILE A 28 1.60 10.00 -15.18
N THR A 29 2.51 10.91 -15.53
CA THR A 29 2.99 11.09 -16.90
C THR A 29 3.97 9.97 -17.22
N GLY A 30 3.45 8.76 -17.30
CA GLY A 30 3.88 7.84 -18.34
C GLY A 30 3.02 8.19 -19.55
N ASP A 31 3.62 8.80 -20.57
CA ASP A 31 2.95 9.04 -21.84
C ASP A 31 2.23 7.77 -22.28
N GLY A 32 0.96 7.94 -22.69
CA GLY A 32 0.03 6.85 -22.96
C GLY A 32 0.64 5.75 -23.81
N LEU A 33 0.67 4.55 -23.23
CA LEU A 33 0.64 3.31 -23.99
C LEU A 33 -0.79 2.77 -23.92
N PRO A 34 -1.29 2.19 -25.03
CA PRO A 34 -2.71 1.87 -25.17
C PRO A 34 -3.18 0.92 -24.08
N ASP A 35 -4.46 1.05 -23.73
CA ASP A 35 -5.28 -0.04 -23.20
C ASP A 35 -5.15 -1.23 -24.17
N ASP A 36 -4.17 -2.09 -23.91
CA ASP A 36 -3.96 -3.32 -24.64
C ASP A 36 -3.62 -4.41 -23.63
N ASN A 37 -4.57 -5.34 -23.51
CA ASN A 37 -4.40 -6.75 -23.22
C ASN A 37 -3.12 -7.11 -22.44
N VAL A 38 -3.29 -7.48 -21.18
CA VAL A 38 -2.37 -8.40 -20.51
C VAL A 38 -2.50 -9.78 -21.17
N ARG A 39 -2.01 -9.89 -22.41
CA ARG A 39 -1.26 -11.08 -22.81
C ARG A 39 0.03 -11.00 -22.03
N ALA A 40 0.03 -11.66 -20.88
CA ALA A 40 1.24 -12.18 -20.30
C ALA A 40 2.08 -12.78 -21.43
N ALA A 41 3.31 -12.30 -21.60
CA ALA A 41 4.26 -12.88 -22.51
C ALA A 41 4.42 -14.36 -22.13
N VAL A 42 3.75 -15.23 -22.88
CA VAL A 42 4.09 -16.64 -23.00
C VAL A 42 5.44 -16.66 -23.71
N LEU A 43 6.51 -16.72 -22.93
CA LEU A 43 7.81 -17.15 -23.43
C LEU A 43 7.74 -18.67 -23.60
N GLU A 44 7.58 -19.11 -24.85
CA GLU A 44 7.62 -20.51 -25.24
C GLU A 44 9.02 -21.13 -25.10
N ASP A 45 8.99 -22.41 -24.72
CA ASP A 45 10.07 -23.36 -24.52
C ASP A 45 10.97 -23.57 -25.75
N ALA A 46 12.29 -23.53 -25.55
CA ALA A 46 13.26 -24.27 -26.37
C ALA A 46 14.64 -24.45 -25.70
N VAL A 47 14.74 -24.81 -24.41
CA VAL A 47 16.05 -25.20 -23.79
C VAL A 47 15.89 -26.28 -22.69
N VAL A 48 15.00 -27.27 -22.86
CA VAL A 48 14.66 -28.19 -21.75
C VAL A 48 15.61 -29.41 -21.62
N GLU A 49 16.33 -29.86 -22.64
CA GLU A 49 17.03 -31.15 -22.52
C GLU A 49 18.51 -31.12 -22.06
N ARG A 50 19.23 -30.00 -22.17
CA ARG A 50 20.64 -29.94 -21.70
C ARG A 50 20.84 -29.45 -20.26
N GLY A 51 19.83 -28.83 -19.64
CA GLY A 51 19.92 -28.32 -18.26
C GLY A 51 19.57 -29.35 -17.16
N LEU A 52 18.94 -30.47 -17.52
CA LEU A 52 18.50 -31.49 -16.56
C LEU A 52 19.67 -32.29 -15.96
N LEU A 53 20.71 -32.58 -16.74
CA LEU A 53 21.88 -33.33 -16.28
C LEU A 53 22.79 -32.50 -15.36
N ASP A 54 22.90 -31.18 -15.57
CA ASP A 54 23.66 -30.30 -14.68
C ASP A 54 22.91 -29.97 -13.38
N ARG A 55 21.56 -29.95 -13.42
CA ARG A 55 20.73 -29.83 -12.21
C ARG A 55 20.79 -31.07 -11.32
N LEU A 56 20.92 -32.27 -11.90
CA LEU A 56 21.12 -33.50 -11.12
C LEU A 56 22.50 -33.54 -10.44
N LYS A 57 23.54 -32.99 -11.06
CA LYS A 57 24.87 -32.86 -10.42
C LYS A 57 24.91 -31.78 -9.32
N GLN A 58 24.19 -30.67 -9.48
CA GLN A 58 24.05 -29.67 -8.41
C GLN A 58 23.14 -30.12 -7.25
N ALA A 59 22.21 -31.05 -7.49
CA ALA A 59 21.37 -31.63 -6.44
C ALA A 59 22.17 -32.57 -5.51
N ALA A 60 23.25 -33.19 -6.00
CA ALA A 60 24.09 -34.07 -5.20
C ALA A 60 25.09 -33.33 -4.27
N SER A 61 25.36 -32.05 -4.51
CA SER A 61 26.27 -31.22 -3.71
C SER A 61 25.59 -30.28 -2.70
N LYS A 62 24.25 -30.31 -2.60
CA LYS A 62 23.45 -29.50 -1.66
C LYS A 62 22.71 -30.30 -0.59
N LEU A 63 23.20 -31.50 -0.26
CA LEU A 63 22.81 -32.21 0.96
C LEU A 63 23.57 -31.63 2.17
N ASP A 64 23.46 -30.32 2.37
CA ASP A 64 23.69 -29.70 3.68
C ASP A 64 22.31 -29.45 4.30
N ARG A 65 21.82 -30.49 4.97
CA ARG A 65 20.56 -30.47 5.72
C ARG A 65 20.80 -29.77 7.05
N SER A 66 20.67 -28.45 7.05
CA SER A 66 20.10 -27.76 8.20
C SER A 66 18.70 -27.28 7.80
N ASP A 67 17.67 -28.04 8.22
CA ASP A 67 16.25 -27.70 8.03
C ASP A 67 15.83 -26.56 8.98
N VAL A 68 16.62 -25.48 9.06
CA VAL A 68 16.24 -24.25 9.74
C VAL A 68 15.98 -23.21 8.66
N PRO A 69 14.73 -22.71 8.51
CA PRO A 69 14.45 -21.58 7.63
C PRO A 69 15.38 -20.43 8.03
N HIS A 70 16.32 -20.07 7.15
CA HIS A 70 17.22 -18.94 7.40
C HIS A 70 16.41 -17.64 7.45
N GLU A 71 16.37 -17.00 8.60
CA GLU A 71 15.83 -15.64 8.76
C GLU A 71 16.69 -14.66 7.96
N LEU A 72 16.07 -13.73 7.24
CA LEU A 72 16.76 -12.58 6.65
C LEU A 72 16.72 -11.45 7.68
N SER A 73 17.86 -10.85 8.00
CA SER A 73 17.93 -9.77 8.99
C SER A 73 18.71 -8.59 8.44
N GLU A 74 18.15 -7.39 8.53
CA GLU A 74 18.82 -6.14 8.12
C GLU A 74 18.44 -4.96 9.03
N THR A 75 19.22 -3.88 8.97
CA THR A 75 18.90 -2.60 9.61
C THR A 75 18.42 -1.59 8.59
N VAL A 76 17.18 -1.13 8.76
CA VAL A 76 16.56 -0.09 7.93
C VAL A 76 16.75 1.27 8.59
N ASP A 77 17.85 1.95 8.26
CA ASP A 77 18.14 3.27 8.80
C ASP A 77 17.55 4.40 7.95
N ARG A 78 18.12 4.68 6.78
CA ARG A 78 17.72 5.82 5.93
C ARG A 78 17.54 5.38 4.48
N PRO A 79 16.44 4.65 4.16
CA PRO A 79 16.08 4.38 2.78
C PRO A 79 16.08 5.65 1.94
N ASP A 80 16.53 5.57 0.68
CA ASP A 80 16.58 6.74 -0.18
C ASP A 80 15.18 7.32 -0.41
N PHE A 81 15.05 8.63 -0.35
CA PHE A 81 13.81 9.38 -0.60
C PHE A 81 14.02 10.56 -1.55
N GLN A 82 15.26 10.79 -2.01
CA GLN A 82 15.62 11.90 -2.88
C GLN A 82 15.32 11.51 -4.33
N ASP A 83 14.06 11.68 -4.75
CA ASP A 83 13.61 11.33 -6.10
C ASP A 83 13.82 12.52 -7.07
N PRO A 84 14.79 12.44 -8.01
CA PRO A 84 15.03 13.52 -8.96
C PRO A 84 13.92 13.68 -9.99
N GLY A 85 13.02 12.70 -10.13
CA GLY A 85 11.83 12.80 -10.97
C GLY A 85 10.65 13.52 -10.29
N GLU A 86 10.74 13.74 -8.99
CA GLU A 86 9.68 14.36 -8.20
C GLU A 86 9.82 15.89 -8.15
N LYS A 87 8.72 16.57 -7.89
CA LYS A 87 8.72 18.02 -7.65
C LYS A 87 9.49 18.32 -6.36
N PRO A 88 10.42 19.30 -6.33
CA PRO A 88 11.19 19.63 -5.14
C PRO A 88 10.33 19.86 -3.89
N GLU A 89 9.15 20.47 -4.05
CA GLU A 89 8.24 20.77 -2.94
C GLU A 89 7.61 19.52 -2.30
N ARG A 90 7.69 18.35 -2.96
CA ARG A 90 7.18 17.07 -2.47
C ARG A 90 8.27 16.14 -1.98
N VAL A 91 9.53 16.50 -2.21
CA VAL A 91 10.68 15.73 -1.73
C VAL A 91 11.01 16.24 -0.32
N PRO A 92 11.03 15.36 0.70
CA PRO A 92 11.45 15.76 2.04
C PRO A 92 12.85 16.37 2.06
N ASP A 93 13.17 17.15 3.08
CA ASP A 93 14.47 17.81 3.19
C ASP A 93 15.51 16.91 3.86
N ARG A 94 15.09 16.18 4.92
CA ARG A 94 15.99 15.35 5.74
C ARG A 94 15.24 14.31 6.56
N TYR A 95 16.00 13.43 7.19
CA TYR A 95 15.52 12.59 8.29
C TYR A 95 15.54 13.37 9.62
N SER A 96 14.55 13.15 10.47
CA SER A 96 14.44 13.67 11.85
C SER A 96 13.62 12.73 12.73
N THR A 97 13.35 13.08 13.99
CA THR A 97 12.56 12.26 14.94
C THR A 97 11.12 12.81 15.16
N PRO A 98 10.25 12.88 14.13
CA PRO A 98 8.91 13.47 14.28
C PRO A 98 7.95 12.66 15.18
N LEU A 99 8.39 11.49 15.66
CA LEU A 99 7.65 10.70 16.64
C LEU A 99 7.92 11.15 18.08
N GLU A 100 8.99 11.90 18.32
CA GLU A 100 9.28 12.56 19.59
C GLU A 100 8.49 13.86 19.67
N ARG A 101 7.73 14.06 20.74
CA ARG A 101 6.91 15.25 20.96
C ARG A 101 7.69 16.29 21.77
N PRO A 102 7.35 17.59 21.65
CA PRO A 102 8.03 18.64 22.41
C PRO A 102 7.96 18.49 23.93
N ASP A 103 6.95 17.77 24.45
CA ASP A 103 6.80 17.47 25.88
C ASP A 103 7.68 16.31 26.37
N GLY A 104 8.54 15.76 25.49
CA GLY A 104 9.43 14.63 25.78
C GLY A 104 8.74 13.27 25.75
N THR A 105 7.43 13.22 25.43
CA THR A 105 6.74 11.96 25.17
C THR A 105 6.94 11.52 23.72
N ARG A 106 6.62 10.26 23.42
CA ARG A 106 6.67 9.72 22.06
C ARG A 106 5.25 9.41 21.60
N THR A 107 4.97 9.59 20.31
CA THR A 107 3.77 9.01 19.70
C THR A 107 3.81 7.50 19.91
N PRO A 108 2.80 6.91 20.57
CA PRO A 108 2.83 5.48 20.89
C PRO A 108 2.83 4.65 19.60
N LEU A 109 3.49 3.49 19.62
CA LEU A 109 3.44 2.57 18.48
C LEU A 109 2.00 2.22 18.12
N PHE A 110 1.17 1.95 19.14
CA PHE A 110 -0.25 1.66 19.00
C PHE A 110 -1.07 2.54 19.94
N ASP A 111 -2.16 3.10 19.43
CA ASP A 111 -3.26 3.65 20.23
C ASP A 111 -4.44 2.68 20.18
N GLY A 112 -4.44 1.70 21.08
CA GLY A 112 -5.43 0.61 21.09
C GLY A 112 -5.18 -0.49 20.05
N VAL A 113 -6.26 -1.07 19.54
CA VAL A 113 -6.20 -2.06 18.44
C VAL A 113 -5.86 -1.32 17.14
N PRO A 114 -4.92 -1.81 16.31
CA PRO A 114 -4.72 -1.23 14.99
C PRO A 114 -6.04 -1.16 14.22
N VAL A 115 -6.40 0.03 13.76
CA VAL A 115 -7.60 0.23 12.94
C VAL A 115 -7.23 0.96 11.66
N ARG A 116 -8.06 0.81 10.62
CA ARG A 116 -7.78 1.41 9.31
C ARG A 116 -7.67 2.94 9.37
N GLU A 117 -8.40 3.58 10.28
CA GLU A 117 -8.39 5.03 10.51
C GLU A 117 -7.04 5.54 11.02
N GLN A 118 -6.17 4.64 11.51
CA GLN A 118 -4.79 4.96 11.88
C GLN A 118 -3.83 4.97 10.68
N THR A 119 -4.31 4.69 9.46
CA THR A 119 -3.52 4.87 8.24
C THR A 119 -3.95 6.13 7.51
N LYS A 120 -2.98 6.99 7.22
CA LYS A 120 -3.20 8.21 6.45
C LYS A 120 -1.94 8.51 5.65
N GLN A 121 -2.07 8.51 4.33
CA GLN A 121 -0.98 8.79 3.41
C GLN A 121 -0.64 10.29 3.43
N GLY A 122 0.66 10.60 3.42
CA GLY A 122 1.20 11.94 3.18
C GLY A 122 1.61 12.17 1.73
N VAL A 123 2.79 12.73 1.48
CA VAL A 123 3.18 13.22 0.15
C VAL A 123 3.69 12.12 -0.79
N LEU A 124 4.08 10.95 -0.26
CA LEU A 124 4.57 9.81 -1.05
C LEU A 124 3.51 9.30 -2.02
N GLY A 125 3.92 8.95 -3.24
CA GLY A 125 3.05 8.51 -4.33
C GLY A 125 2.41 7.12 -4.17
N ASP A 126 2.77 6.33 -3.16
CA ASP A 126 2.26 4.95 -3.02
C ASP A 126 1.00 4.84 -2.16
N CYS A 127 -0.13 5.25 -2.74
CA CYS A 127 -1.44 5.06 -2.13
C CYS A 127 -1.80 3.59 -1.85
N GLY A 128 -1.25 2.64 -2.62
CA GLY A 128 -1.62 1.24 -2.47
C GLY A 128 -0.97 0.57 -1.27
N ILE A 129 0.22 1.00 -0.83
CA ILE A 129 0.80 0.54 0.44
C ILE A 129 -0.08 0.97 1.61
N ILE A 130 -0.47 2.24 1.67
CA ILE A 130 -1.29 2.76 2.77
C ILE A 130 -2.69 2.16 2.77
N ALA A 131 -3.30 1.97 1.59
CA ALA A 131 -4.56 1.24 1.46
C ALA A 131 -4.42 -0.20 1.97
N THR A 132 -3.32 -0.88 1.64
CA THR A 132 -3.05 -2.26 2.11
C THR A 132 -2.90 -2.31 3.63
N LEU A 133 -2.09 -1.42 4.22
CA LEU A 133 -1.92 -1.33 5.67
C LEU A 133 -3.25 -1.07 6.38
N GLY A 134 -4.06 -0.14 5.85
CA GLY A 134 -5.39 0.17 6.39
C GLY A 134 -6.31 -1.05 6.35
N ALA A 135 -6.35 -1.74 5.21
CA ALA A 135 -7.21 -2.90 5.03
C ALA A 135 -6.79 -4.10 5.91
N VAL A 136 -5.49 -4.34 6.08
CA VAL A 136 -5.01 -5.37 7.02
C VAL A 136 -5.38 -4.96 8.46
N ALA A 137 -5.19 -3.71 8.87
CA ALA A 137 -5.60 -3.27 10.20
C ALA A 137 -7.13 -3.43 10.42
N GLY A 138 -7.95 -3.09 9.43
CA GLY A 138 -9.41 -3.17 9.52
C GLY A 138 -9.98 -4.60 9.54
N HIS A 139 -9.27 -5.58 8.97
CA HIS A 139 -9.74 -6.95 8.86
C HIS A 139 -8.95 -7.96 9.71
N ARG A 140 -7.65 -7.73 9.91
CA ARG A 140 -6.70 -8.61 10.60
C ARG A 140 -5.74 -7.79 11.48
N PRO A 141 -6.24 -7.05 12.48
CA PRO A 141 -5.42 -6.16 13.30
C PRO A 141 -4.27 -6.87 14.02
N ASP A 142 -4.44 -8.14 14.36
CA ASP A 142 -3.40 -8.92 15.02
C ASP A 142 -2.19 -9.18 14.11
N ALA A 143 -2.38 -9.26 12.79
CA ALA A 143 -1.26 -9.35 11.85
C ALA A 143 -0.36 -8.10 11.93
N ILE A 144 -0.95 -6.91 12.06
CA ILE A 144 -0.18 -5.66 12.26
C ILE A 144 0.56 -5.68 13.61
N ARG A 145 -0.11 -6.10 14.69
CA ARG A 145 0.53 -6.18 16.03
C ARG A 145 1.68 -7.17 16.08
N GLU A 146 1.56 -8.27 15.37
CA GLU A 146 2.60 -9.29 15.28
C GLU A 146 3.77 -8.82 14.41
N CYS A 147 3.49 -8.03 13.37
CA CYS A 147 4.48 -7.50 12.45
C CYS A 147 5.39 -6.42 13.04
N VAL A 148 4.96 -5.59 14.00
CA VAL A 148 5.80 -4.49 14.51
C VAL A 148 5.78 -4.37 16.03
N ARG A 149 6.98 -4.20 16.60
CA ARG A 149 7.21 -4.02 18.04
C ARG A 149 8.24 -2.93 18.29
N GLU A 150 8.13 -2.25 19.42
CA GLU A 150 9.12 -1.28 19.88
C GLU A 150 10.21 -2.00 20.70
N GLY A 151 11.47 -1.69 20.42
CA GLY A 151 12.63 -2.15 21.18
C GLY A 151 12.95 -1.24 22.36
N ASN A 152 13.74 -1.74 23.31
CA ASN A 152 14.16 -0.96 24.49
C ASN A 152 15.15 0.18 24.16
N ASP A 153 15.72 0.16 22.97
CA ASP A 153 16.68 1.14 22.46
C ASP A 153 16.02 2.25 21.63
N GLY A 154 14.69 2.26 21.53
CA GLY A 154 13.92 3.24 20.75
C GLY A 154 13.76 2.88 19.26
N ASN A 155 14.48 1.85 18.78
CA ASN A 155 14.27 1.29 17.45
C ASN A 155 13.01 0.41 17.43
N TYR A 156 12.56 0.06 16.22
CA TYR A 156 11.45 -0.85 16.01
C TYR A 156 11.94 -2.17 15.42
N GLN A 157 11.34 -3.27 15.85
CA GLN A 157 11.49 -4.57 15.22
C GLN A 157 10.28 -4.82 14.33
N VAL A 158 10.54 -5.02 13.03
CA VAL A 158 9.51 -5.38 12.05
C VAL A 158 9.77 -6.78 11.52
N CYS A 159 8.76 -7.63 11.55
CA CYS A 159 8.79 -8.98 10.99
C CYS A 159 7.79 -9.07 9.83
N LEU A 160 8.30 -9.31 8.63
CA LEU A 160 7.48 -9.58 7.44
C LEU A 160 7.69 -11.02 7.01
N HIS A 161 6.64 -11.65 6.47
CA HIS A 161 6.79 -12.94 5.82
C HIS A 161 7.46 -12.75 4.45
N GLU A 162 8.48 -13.55 4.14
CA GLU A 162 8.99 -13.55 2.77
C GLU A 162 7.93 -14.15 1.84
N ALA A 163 7.58 -13.41 0.79
CA ALA A 163 6.61 -13.82 -0.22
C ALA A 163 7.31 -14.21 -1.52
N LYS A 164 6.75 -15.21 -2.21
CA LYS A 164 7.19 -15.64 -3.54
C LYS A 164 5.98 -15.85 -4.44
N TYR A 165 6.09 -15.36 -5.68
CA TYR A 165 5.07 -15.65 -6.69
C TYR A 165 5.16 -17.10 -7.17
N SER A 166 4.04 -17.81 -7.12
CA SER A 166 3.86 -19.18 -7.56
C SER A 166 3.20 -19.19 -8.93
N MET A 167 3.98 -19.45 -10.00
CA MET A 167 3.46 -19.47 -11.38
C MET A 167 2.37 -20.52 -11.59
N SER A 168 2.47 -21.69 -10.95
CA SER A 168 1.48 -22.77 -11.12
C SER A 168 0.15 -22.47 -10.44
N ARG A 169 0.16 -21.63 -9.40
CA ARG A 169 -1.03 -21.27 -8.63
C ARG A 169 -1.49 -19.83 -8.88
N MET A 170 -0.73 -19.07 -9.67
CA MET A 170 -0.99 -17.68 -10.03
C MET A 170 -1.27 -16.78 -8.81
N ARG A 171 -0.45 -16.93 -7.76
CA ARG A 171 -0.60 -16.22 -6.48
C ARG A 171 0.74 -16.04 -5.78
N TYR A 172 0.79 -15.12 -4.82
CA TYR A 172 1.88 -15.05 -3.86
C TYR A 172 1.65 -16.04 -2.72
N GLU A 173 2.73 -16.71 -2.31
CA GLU A 173 2.74 -17.63 -1.17
C GLU A 173 3.84 -17.24 -0.20
N PRO A 174 3.61 -17.37 1.12
CA PRO A 174 4.68 -17.25 2.09
C PRO A 174 5.68 -18.38 1.87
N THR A 175 6.98 -18.08 1.94
CA THR A 175 8.03 -19.11 1.82
C THR A 175 8.24 -19.89 3.13
N GLY A 176 7.64 -19.42 4.22
CA GLY A 176 7.91 -19.88 5.58
C GLY A 176 9.09 -19.18 6.25
N ARG A 177 9.88 -18.37 5.52
CA ARG A 177 10.92 -17.51 6.08
C ARG A 177 10.36 -16.16 6.47
N THR A 178 11.01 -15.51 7.43
CA THR A 178 10.73 -14.14 7.85
C THR A 178 11.87 -13.20 7.43
N ILE A 179 11.49 -11.95 7.22
CA ILE A 179 12.34 -10.80 7.01
C ILE A 179 12.24 -9.96 8.28
N ASN A 180 13.28 -10.01 9.10
CA ASN A 180 13.40 -9.31 10.36
C ASN A 180 14.17 -8.00 10.13
N LEU A 181 13.53 -6.86 10.38
CA LEU A 181 14.09 -5.55 10.13
C LEU A 181 14.19 -4.79 11.44
N VAL A 182 15.37 -4.25 11.75
CA VAL A 182 15.53 -3.23 12.79
C VAL A 182 15.36 -1.88 12.13
N VAL A 183 14.31 -1.15 12.46
CA VAL A 183 13.94 0.12 11.85
C VAL A 183 14.27 1.25 12.81
N THR A 184 15.12 2.19 12.39
CA THR A 184 15.49 3.35 13.22
C THR A 184 14.30 4.33 13.33
N PRO A 185 14.20 5.13 14.40
CA PRO A 185 13.03 5.96 14.66
C PRO A 185 12.91 7.17 13.72
N GLU A 186 13.97 7.51 12.98
CA GLU A 186 13.98 8.70 12.16
C GLU A 186 13.11 8.54 10.91
N LEU A 187 12.32 9.55 10.59
CA LEU A 187 11.45 9.57 9.41
C LEU A 187 11.77 10.80 8.54
N PRO A 188 11.53 10.72 7.21
CA PRO A 188 11.65 11.88 6.34
C PRO A 188 10.66 12.98 6.76
N ILE A 189 11.13 14.21 6.80
CA ILE A 189 10.37 15.41 7.15
C ILE A 189 10.65 16.53 6.14
N HIS A 190 9.72 17.49 6.06
CA HIS A 190 10.04 18.81 5.53
C HIS A 190 10.48 19.73 6.68
N ASP A 191 11.40 20.65 6.40
CA ASP A 191 11.94 21.56 7.42
C ASP A 191 10.90 22.56 7.96
N ASP A 192 9.85 22.84 7.18
CA ASP A 192 8.71 23.67 7.59
C ASP A 192 7.66 22.91 8.43
N GLU A 193 7.66 21.57 8.39
CA GLU A 193 6.81 20.69 9.22
C GLU A 193 7.66 19.64 9.99
N PRO A 194 8.59 20.04 10.88
CA PRO A 194 9.58 19.11 11.45
C PRO A 194 9.02 18.09 12.45
N GLU A 195 7.82 18.34 12.98
CA GLU A 195 7.11 17.46 13.92
C GLU A 195 6.21 16.43 13.21
N ARG A 196 6.20 16.41 11.87
CA ARG A 196 5.32 15.56 11.10
C ARG A 196 6.10 14.77 10.05
N PRO A 197 5.96 13.43 10.00
CA PRO A 197 6.54 12.65 8.93
C PRO A 197 5.91 13.06 7.58
N SER A 198 6.73 13.23 6.55
CA SER A 198 6.26 13.64 5.22
C SER A 198 5.41 12.56 4.54
N PHE A 199 5.68 11.29 4.84
CA PHE A 199 5.02 10.14 4.21
C PHE A 199 3.82 9.68 5.03
N ALA A 200 3.73 8.44 5.52
CA ALA A 200 2.60 8.05 6.36
C ALA A 200 2.51 8.90 7.64
N ASP A 201 1.32 9.42 7.92
CA ASP A 201 1.06 10.27 9.07
C ASP A 201 1.07 9.45 10.38
N ALA A 202 1.60 10.04 11.44
CA ALA A 202 1.55 9.52 12.81
C ALA A 202 0.83 10.49 13.75
N GLY A 203 1.16 11.78 13.65
CA GLY A 203 0.64 12.82 14.53
C GLY A 203 -0.86 13.02 14.39
N GLY A 204 -1.36 13.07 13.15
CA GLY A 204 -2.78 13.29 12.89
C GLY A 204 -3.68 12.09 13.19
N VAL A 205 -3.10 10.91 13.45
CA VAL A 205 -3.82 9.66 13.70
C VAL A 205 -3.51 9.02 15.06
N GLY A 206 -2.56 9.58 15.81
CA GLY A 206 -2.23 9.19 17.18
C GLY A 206 -1.38 7.93 17.35
N ALA A 207 -0.96 7.27 16.26
CA ALA A 207 -0.23 6.00 16.31
C ALA A 207 0.94 5.97 15.32
N ALA A 208 2.07 5.37 15.72
CA ALA A 208 3.29 5.36 14.92
C ALA A 208 3.47 4.11 14.03
N TRP A 209 2.65 3.06 14.20
CA TRP A 209 2.86 1.79 13.49
C TRP A 209 2.83 1.92 11.96
N ALA A 210 1.99 2.80 11.40
CA ALA A 210 1.85 2.96 9.96
C ALA A 210 3.14 3.51 9.29
N PRO A 211 3.71 4.65 9.72
CA PRO A 211 5.00 5.11 9.18
C PRO A 211 6.17 4.19 9.47
N VAL A 212 6.19 3.50 10.60
CA VAL A 212 7.24 2.50 10.89
C VAL A 212 7.18 1.35 9.90
N LEU A 213 5.99 0.82 9.61
CA LEU A 213 5.82 -0.23 8.61
C LEU A 213 6.10 0.28 7.19
N GLU A 214 5.68 1.49 6.84
CA GLU A 214 6.01 2.09 5.54
C GLU A 214 7.52 2.21 5.35
N LYS A 215 8.26 2.68 6.36
CA LYS A 215 9.73 2.71 6.35
C LYS A 215 10.35 1.32 6.20
N ALA A 216 9.82 0.33 6.93
CA ALA A 216 10.28 -1.04 6.81
C ALA A 216 10.09 -1.56 5.38
N ILE A 217 8.90 -1.37 4.79
CA ILE A 217 8.57 -1.77 3.41
C ILE A 217 9.46 -1.04 2.40
N ALA A 218 9.81 0.22 2.63
CA ALA A 218 10.78 0.95 1.81
C ALA A 218 12.16 0.26 1.84
N GLY A 219 12.63 -0.15 3.02
CA GLY A 219 13.91 -0.84 3.22
C GLY A 219 13.96 -2.33 2.87
N VAL A 220 12.84 -2.99 2.56
CA VAL A 220 12.80 -4.42 2.22
C VAL A 220 13.70 -4.78 1.02
N ASP A 221 14.00 -3.83 0.13
CA ASP A 221 14.90 -4.08 -1.01
C ASP A 221 16.36 -4.33 -0.62
N GLN A 222 16.76 -3.93 0.58
CA GLN A 222 18.08 -4.24 1.15
C GLN A 222 18.25 -5.75 1.36
N THR A 223 17.15 -6.47 1.61
CA THR A 223 17.16 -7.92 1.83
C THR A 223 16.99 -8.73 0.55
N TRP A 224 16.84 -8.07 -0.60
CA TRP A 224 16.60 -8.78 -1.86
C TRP A 224 17.85 -9.57 -2.29
N SER A 225 17.62 -10.74 -2.88
CA SER A 225 18.67 -11.45 -3.60
C SER A 225 19.00 -10.74 -4.91
N ASP A 226 20.18 -11.03 -5.49
CA ASP A 226 20.58 -10.47 -6.78
C ASP A 226 19.55 -10.76 -7.87
N GLY A 227 19.01 -11.98 -7.91
CA GLY A 227 17.98 -12.34 -8.89
C GLY A 227 16.66 -11.60 -8.69
N ARG A 228 16.31 -11.17 -7.46
CA ARG A 228 15.14 -10.31 -7.23
C ARG A 228 15.43 -8.87 -7.64
N ARG A 229 16.62 -8.34 -7.36
CA ARG A 229 17.08 -7.03 -7.84
C ARG A 229 17.12 -6.95 -9.36
N GLU A 230 17.60 -8.00 -10.03
CA GLU A 230 17.65 -8.08 -11.50
C GLU A 230 16.25 -8.01 -12.10
N LYS A 231 15.31 -8.81 -11.61
CA LYS A 231 13.90 -8.76 -12.04
C LYS A 231 13.26 -7.40 -11.81
N TRP A 232 13.57 -6.75 -10.69
CA TRP A 232 13.14 -5.37 -10.46
C TRP A 232 13.71 -4.43 -11.52
N GLY A 233 15.00 -4.56 -11.84
CA GLY A 233 15.66 -3.80 -12.91
C GLY A 233 15.06 -4.04 -14.30
N GLU A 234 14.69 -5.27 -14.63
CA GLU A 234 13.99 -5.58 -15.88
C GLU A 234 12.62 -4.91 -15.94
N ARG A 235 11.82 -5.01 -14.88
CA ARG A 235 10.52 -4.35 -14.78
C ARG A 235 10.65 -2.83 -14.90
N TRP A 236 11.60 -2.23 -14.20
CA TRP A 236 11.86 -0.78 -14.25
C TRP A 236 12.17 -0.29 -15.67
N LYS A 237 13.00 -1.02 -16.41
CA LYS A 237 13.30 -0.70 -17.82
C LYS A 237 12.06 -0.76 -18.70
N VAL A 238 11.22 -1.79 -18.53
CA VAL A 238 9.97 -1.94 -19.30
C VAL A 238 8.98 -0.82 -19.02
N GLN A 239 8.97 -0.30 -17.78
CA GLN A 239 8.13 0.83 -17.38
C GLN A 239 8.64 2.19 -17.90
N GLY A 240 9.72 2.21 -18.71
CA GLY A 240 10.31 3.46 -19.20
C GLY A 240 11.15 4.18 -18.14
N GLY A 241 11.57 3.47 -17.09
CA GLY A 241 12.38 4.00 -16.02
C GLY A 241 13.71 4.60 -16.48
N GLY A 242 14.20 5.57 -15.70
CA GLY A 242 15.49 6.22 -15.91
C GLY A 242 16.71 5.28 -15.72
N ARG A 243 17.91 5.84 -15.76
CA ARG A 243 19.16 5.05 -15.72
C ARG A 243 19.37 4.31 -14.41
N ASP A 244 19.01 4.92 -13.28
CA ASP A 244 19.25 4.35 -11.96
C ASP A 244 18.02 3.58 -11.49
N LEU A 245 18.26 2.43 -10.86
CA LEU A 245 17.22 1.57 -10.31
C LEU A 245 16.76 2.16 -8.98
N PRO A 246 15.50 2.63 -8.86
CA PRO A 246 15.05 3.22 -7.62
C PRO A 246 15.01 2.18 -6.50
N THR A 247 15.39 2.61 -5.31
CA THR A 247 15.37 1.85 -4.04
C THR A 247 14.68 2.66 -2.96
N GLY A 248 14.47 2.09 -1.78
CA GLY A 248 13.93 2.80 -0.62
C GLY A 248 12.54 3.39 -0.88
N TYR A 249 12.32 4.61 -0.42
CA TYR A 249 11.10 5.37 -0.68
C TYR A 249 10.99 5.82 -2.14
N VAL A 250 12.10 6.08 -2.85
CA VAL A 250 12.05 6.39 -4.28
C VAL A 250 11.40 5.25 -5.07
N ARG A 251 11.71 4.00 -4.70
CA ARG A 251 11.05 2.81 -5.25
C ARG A 251 9.55 2.79 -4.95
N LEU A 252 9.16 3.10 -3.71
CA LEU A 252 7.75 3.15 -3.35
C LEU A 252 7.02 4.26 -4.11
N ASN A 253 7.66 5.42 -4.31
CA ASN A 253 7.07 6.57 -4.98
C ASN A 253 6.59 6.28 -6.42
N GLN A 254 7.07 5.19 -7.03
CA GLN A 254 6.61 4.72 -8.35
C GLN A 254 5.18 4.15 -8.34
N GLY A 255 4.60 3.94 -7.15
CA GLY A 255 3.26 3.42 -6.93
C GLY A 255 3.16 1.89 -7.05
N SER A 256 2.22 1.32 -6.31
CA SER A 256 1.96 -0.12 -6.30
C SER A 256 0.84 -0.53 -7.25
N ASN A 257 1.07 -1.62 -8.00
CA ASN A 257 0.04 -2.26 -8.82
C ASN A 257 -0.71 -3.35 -8.02
N PRO A 258 -1.76 -3.98 -8.58
CA PRO A 258 -2.50 -5.04 -7.88
C PRO A 258 -1.62 -6.23 -7.43
N SER A 259 -0.60 -6.61 -8.20
CA SER A 259 0.33 -7.67 -7.85
C SER A 259 1.20 -7.28 -6.66
N ASP A 260 1.71 -6.06 -6.62
CA ASP A 260 2.53 -5.53 -5.51
C ASP A 260 1.71 -5.52 -4.21
N ARG A 261 0.42 -5.14 -4.28
CA ARG A 261 -0.50 -5.20 -3.14
C ARG A 261 -0.80 -6.62 -2.67
N ALA A 262 -0.94 -7.58 -3.60
CA ALA A 262 -1.08 -8.99 -3.24
C ALA A 262 0.18 -9.55 -2.58
N GLU A 263 1.37 -9.17 -3.07
CA GLU A 263 2.62 -9.50 -2.40
C GLU A 263 2.64 -8.95 -0.97
N LEU A 264 2.33 -7.66 -0.80
CA LEU A 264 2.33 -7.01 0.51
C LEU A 264 1.29 -7.63 1.47
N LEU A 265 0.10 -8.00 0.99
CA LEU A 265 -0.87 -8.77 1.78
C LEU A 265 -0.27 -10.08 2.29
N THR A 266 0.49 -10.79 1.45
CA THR A 266 1.18 -12.03 1.86
C THR A 266 2.27 -11.73 2.90
N GLN A 267 3.06 -10.68 2.69
CA GLN A 267 4.13 -10.28 3.59
C GLN A 267 3.63 -9.89 4.98
N LEU A 268 2.50 -9.19 5.06
CA LEU A 268 1.93 -8.74 6.33
C LEU A 268 1.16 -9.84 7.07
N THR A 269 0.55 -10.78 6.37
CA THR A 269 -0.40 -11.72 6.98
C THR A 269 0.08 -13.17 7.02
N GLY A 270 1.19 -13.48 6.33
CA GLY A 270 1.66 -14.86 6.16
C GLY A 270 0.65 -15.76 5.43
N SER A 271 -0.37 -15.19 4.79
CA SER A 271 -1.43 -15.91 4.09
C SER A 271 -1.27 -15.72 2.57
N PRO A 272 -1.56 -16.74 1.75
CA PRO A 272 -1.52 -16.57 0.29
C PRO A 272 -2.47 -15.46 -0.18
N ALA A 273 -2.03 -14.71 -1.18
CA ALA A 273 -2.82 -13.63 -1.76
C ALA A 273 -2.61 -13.55 -3.27
N ARG A 274 -3.61 -13.05 -3.98
CA ARG A 274 -3.54 -12.91 -5.44
C ARG A 274 -4.36 -11.75 -5.94
N THR A 275 -4.18 -11.48 -7.22
CA THR A 275 -5.07 -10.61 -7.99
C THR A 275 -6.16 -11.46 -8.66
N PHE A 276 -7.37 -10.93 -8.70
CA PHE A 276 -8.53 -11.49 -9.39
C PHE A 276 -9.02 -10.49 -10.42
N GLU A 277 -9.50 -11.00 -11.54
CA GLU A 277 -10.27 -10.20 -12.51
C GLU A 277 -11.69 -9.99 -12.01
N LEU A 278 -12.24 -8.81 -12.27
CA LEU A 278 -13.66 -8.58 -12.06
C LEU A 278 -14.47 -9.42 -13.06
N PRO A 279 -15.55 -10.09 -12.63
CA PRO A 279 -16.37 -10.89 -13.55
C PRO A 279 -16.97 -9.99 -14.63
N THR A 280 -16.95 -10.40 -15.90
CA THR A 280 -17.43 -9.59 -17.04
C THR A 280 -18.70 -10.14 -17.70
N GLY A 281 -19.09 -11.36 -17.36
CA GLY A 281 -20.25 -12.03 -17.96
C GLY A 281 -20.96 -12.96 -16.98
N TYR A 282 -21.87 -13.77 -17.52
CA TYR A 282 -22.56 -14.80 -16.74
C TYR A 282 -21.63 -15.96 -16.42
N ASP A 283 -21.75 -16.52 -15.21
CA ASP A 283 -21.05 -17.76 -14.86
C ASP A 283 -21.80 -19.01 -15.35
N LEU A 284 -21.22 -20.19 -15.13
CA LEU A 284 -21.80 -21.48 -15.49
C LEU A 284 -23.13 -21.79 -14.78
N ASN A 285 -23.45 -21.05 -13.71
CA ASN A 285 -24.69 -21.18 -12.95
C ASN A 285 -25.74 -20.13 -13.37
N GLY A 286 -25.46 -19.31 -14.39
CA GLY A 286 -26.36 -18.27 -14.87
C GLY A 286 -26.44 -17.03 -13.96
N ARG A 287 -25.48 -16.83 -13.05
CA ARG A 287 -25.39 -15.59 -12.25
C ARG A 287 -24.79 -14.47 -13.10
N SER A 288 -25.39 -13.28 -13.07
CA SER A 288 -24.80 -12.11 -13.74
C SER A 288 -23.47 -11.70 -13.11
N ALA A 289 -22.67 -10.93 -13.86
CA ALA A 289 -21.39 -10.40 -13.39
C ALA A 289 -21.54 -9.56 -12.10
N ASP A 290 -22.61 -8.78 -11.99
CA ASP A 290 -22.86 -7.94 -10.82
C ASP A 290 -23.20 -8.76 -9.59
N ARG A 291 -24.03 -9.79 -9.77
CA ARG A 291 -24.38 -10.70 -8.69
C ARG A 291 -23.15 -11.47 -8.20
N GLN A 292 -22.31 -11.95 -9.13
CA GLN A 292 -21.05 -12.62 -8.79
C GLN A 292 -20.14 -11.71 -7.96
N LEU A 293 -19.95 -10.46 -8.40
CA LEU A 293 -19.09 -9.50 -7.72
C LEU A 293 -19.57 -9.19 -6.30
N ILE A 294 -20.87 -8.91 -6.13
CA ILE A 294 -21.46 -8.61 -4.83
C ILE A 294 -21.39 -9.80 -3.87
N GLU A 295 -21.72 -11.00 -4.35
CA GLU A 295 -21.62 -12.22 -3.54
C GLU A 295 -20.17 -12.52 -3.14
N GLU A 296 -19.22 -12.39 -4.06
CA GLU A 296 -17.79 -12.60 -3.79
C GLU A 296 -17.26 -11.58 -2.77
N PHE A 297 -17.53 -10.29 -2.95
CA PHE A 297 -17.05 -9.25 -2.03
C PHE A 297 -17.66 -9.42 -0.63
N ARG A 298 -18.96 -9.72 -0.52
CA ARG A 298 -19.58 -10.02 0.77
C ARG A 298 -18.94 -11.23 1.44
N ALA A 299 -18.70 -12.31 0.71
CA ALA A 299 -18.06 -13.51 1.26
C ALA A 299 -16.65 -13.21 1.78
N ARG A 300 -15.82 -12.51 1.00
CA ARG A 300 -14.46 -12.12 1.38
C ARG A 300 -14.44 -11.23 2.63
N LEU A 301 -15.31 -10.20 2.68
CA LEU A 301 -15.39 -9.31 3.83
C LEU A 301 -15.86 -10.05 5.09
N ALA A 302 -16.82 -10.97 4.97
CA ALA A 302 -17.29 -11.80 6.07
C ALA A 302 -16.20 -12.75 6.61
N GLU A 303 -15.27 -13.17 5.75
CA GLU A 303 -14.09 -13.97 6.12
C GLU A 303 -12.89 -13.12 6.58
N HIS A 304 -13.10 -11.81 6.80
CA HIS A 304 -12.04 -10.87 7.17
C HIS A 304 -10.86 -10.89 6.18
N LYS A 305 -11.17 -10.95 4.89
CA LYS A 305 -10.19 -10.86 3.79
C LYS A 305 -10.22 -9.44 3.21
N PRO A 306 -9.13 -8.65 3.34
CA PRO A 306 -8.99 -7.34 2.73
C PRO A 306 -9.23 -7.38 1.21
N ILE A 307 -9.97 -6.40 0.67
CA ILE A 307 -10.17 -6.24 -0.77
C ILE A 307 -9.61 -4.88 -1.20
N LEU A 308 -8.63 -4.91 -2.10
CA LEU A 308 -7.95 -3.71 -2.59
C LEU A 308 -8.18 -3.53 -4.08
N VAL A 309 -8.58 -2.33 -4.48
CA VAL A 309 -8.89 -1.97 -5.87
C VAL A 309 -8.06 -0.77 -6.28
N GLY A 310 -7.80 -0.63 -7.59
CA GLY A 310 -7.18 0.56 -8.15
C GLY A 310 -8.13 1.24 -9.13
N THR A 311 -8.17 2.56 -9.14
CA THR A 311 -8.96 3.33 -10.09
C THR A 311 -8.25 3.46 -11.42
N ARG A 312 -9.02 3.62 -12.50
CA ARG A 312 -8.45 3.90 -13.82
C ARG A 312 -7.88 5.33 -13.87
N SER A 313 -7.11 5.60 -14.93
CA SER A 313 -6.75 6.98 -15.27
C SER A 313 -7.97 7.70 -15.83
N ARG A 314 -7.94 9.04 -15.80
CA ARG A 314 -8.97 9.84 -16.49
C ARG A 314 -8.78 9.76 -17.99
N ASP A 315 -9.90 9.74 -18.71
CA ASP A 315 -9.90 9.92 -20.15
C ASP A 315 -9.65 11.38 -20.53
N ALA A 316 -9.23 11.61 -21.76
CA ALA A 316 -9.00 12.97 -22.25
C ALA A 316 -10.31 13.78 -22.23
N GLY A 317 -10.34 14.86 -21.45
CA GLY A 317 -11.52 15.72 -21.29
C GLY A 317 -12.45 15.33 -20.13
N GLU A 318 -12.20 14.21 -19.45
CA GLU A 318 -12.91 13.84 -18.22
C GLU A 318 -12.39 14.68 -17.05
N SER A 319 -13.28 15.39 -16.35
CA SER A 319 -12.90 16.23 -15.20
C SER A 319 -12.62 15.40 -13.95
N SER A 320 -13.41 14.37 -13.70
CA SER A 320 -13.36 13.53 -12.49
C SER A 320 -13.94 12.17 -12.79
N LEU A 321 -13.50 11.14 -12.06
CA LEU A 321 -14.19 9.85 -12.08
C LEU A 321 -15.51 9.95 -11.31
N VAL A 322 -16.31 8.90 -11.44
CA VAL A 322 -17.59 8.72 -10.74
C VAL A 322 -17.46 8.94 -9.24
N LYS A 323 -18.43 9.65 -8.64
CA LYS A 323 -18.52 9.94 -7.20
C LYS A 323 -17.21 10.44 -6.58
N GLU A 324 -16.52 11.33 -7.30
CA GLU A 324 -15.29 11.99 -6.87
C GLU A 324 -14.13 11.03 -6.56
N MET A 325 -14.15 9.83 -7.15
CA MET A 325 -13.01 8.93 -7.06
C MET A 325 -11.77 9.60 -7.69
N HIS A 326 -10.67 9.58 -6.93
CA HIS A 326 -9.37 10.01 -7.45
C HIS A 326 -8.85 9.01 -8.50
N PRO A 327 -8.39 9.48 -9.67
CA PRO A 327 -7.85 8.62 -10.71
C PRO A 327 -6.46 8.09 -10.34
N SER A 328 -6.10 6.95 -10.93
CA SER A 328 -4.80 6.29 -10.71
C SER A 328 -4.47 6.08 -9.22
N HIS A 329 -5.49 5.79 -8.39
CA HIS A 329 -5.42 5.75 -6.94
C HIS A 329 -5.92 4.41 -6.40
N ALA A 330 -5.42 3.98 -5.24
CA ALA A 330 -5.82 2.72 -4.62
C ALA A 330 -6.87 2.96 -3.51
N TYR A 331 -7.80 2.03 -3.36
CA TYR A 331 -8.84 2.04 -2.34
C TYR A 331 -8.98 0.66 -1.68
N GLU A 332 -9.42 0.66 -0.43
CA GLU A 332 -9.97 -0.51 0.26
C GLU A 332 -11.49 -0.57 0.02
N VAL A 333 -12.03 -1.74 -0.27
CA VAL A 333 -13.48 -1.98 -0.17
C VAL A 333 -13.79 -2.35 1.27
N THR A 334 -14.57 -1.52 1.98
CA THR A 334 -14.83 -1.70 3.41
C THR A 334 -16.14 -2.42 3.70
N ALA A 335 -17.13 -2.27 2.82
CA ALA A 335 -18.45 -2.85 3.00
C ALA A 335 -19.20 -3.01 1.67
N ILE A 336 -20.18 -3.91 1.69
CA ILE A 336 -21.28 -3.96 0.74
C ILE A 336 -22.56 -3.80 1.53
N ASP A 337 -23.29 -2.71 1.35
CA ASP A 337 -24.50 -2.46 2.14
C ASP A 337 -25.70 -3.30 1.68
N ASP A 338 -26.82 -3.17 2.39
CA ASP A 338 -28.06 -3.92 2.12
C ASP A 338 -28.67 -3.59 0.75
N GLN A 339 -28.36 -2.42 0.19
CA GLN A 339 -28.77 -2.02 -1.15
C GLN A 339 -27.83 -2.60 -2.23
N GLY A 340 -26.75 -3.26 -1.83
CA GLY A 340 -25.74 -3.79 -2.73
C GLY A 340 -24.75 -2.73 -3.23
N LYS A 341 -24.65 -1.58 -2.54
CA LYS A 341 -23.64 -0.57 -2.90
C LYS A 341 -22.30 -0.88 -2.24
N ILE A 342 -21.24 -0.52 -2.95
CA ILE A 342 -19.85 -0.78 -2.60
C ILE A 342 -19.29 0.46 -1.90
N HIS A 343 -18.80 0.28 -0.67
CA HIS A 343 -18.18 1.34 0.13
C HIS A 343 -16.67 1.28 -0.03
N LEU A 344 -16.05 2.40 -0.39
CA LEU A 344 -14.61 2.51 -0.56
C LEU A 344 -13.98 3.43 0.47
N ARG A 345 -12.79 3.07 0.93
CA ARG A 345 -11.95 3.92 1.77
C ARG A 345 -10.74 4.42 0.99
N ASN A 346 -10.68 5.74 0.84
CA ASN A 346 -9.52 6.49 0.38
C ASN A 346 -8.36 6.45 1.43
N PRO A 347 -7.13 6.04 1.07
CA PRO A 347 -5.97 5.99 1.97
C PRO A 347 -5.47 7.35 2.45
N TRP A 348 -5.95 8.47 1.89
CA TRP A 348 -5.75 9.81 2.48
C TRP A 348 -6.52 10.04 3.78
N ASN A 349 -7.34 9.06 4.20
CA ASN A 349 -8.19 9.12 5.40
C ASN A 349 -9.13 10.34 5.42
N ARG A 350 -9.52 10.80 4.23
CA ARG A 350 -10.43 11.91 3.95
C ARG A 350 -10.93 11.75 2.52
N ARG A 351 -11.99 12.48 2.16
CA ARG A 351 -12.57 12.45 0.79
C ARG A 351 -12.81 11.01 0.32
N HIS A 352 -13.50 10.24 1.17
CA HIS A 352 -13.99 8.92 0.78
C HIS A 352 -15.08 9.12 -0.28
N SER A 353 -15.12 8.25 -1.30
CA SER A 353 -16.18 8.32 -2.30
C SER A 353 -17.52 7.98 -1.66
N GLU A 354 -18.61 8.51 -2.23
CA GLU A 354 -19.94 8.02 -1.89
C GLU A 354 -20.06 6.52 -2.23
N PRO A 355 -20.98 5.78 -1.57
CA PRO A 355 -21.24 4.38 -1.91
C PRO A 355 -21.67 4.21 -3.37
N LEU A 356 -21.02 3.27 -4.06
CA LEU A 356 -21.14 3.06 -5.51
C LEU A 356 -22.11 1.92 -5.83
N THR A 357 -22.91 2.07 -6.86
CA THR A 357 -23.52 0.90 -7.54
C THR A 357 -22.44 0.05 -8.22
N VAL A 358 -22.78 -1.17 -8.62
CA VAL A 358 -21.81 -2.04 -9.32
C VAL A 358 -21.37 -1.46 -10.67
N GLU A 359 -22.29 -0.81 -11.39
CA GLU A 359 -21.99 -0.14 -12.66
C GLU A 359 -21.01 1.02 -12.45
N GLU A 360 -21.30 1.91 -11.51
CA GLU A 360 -20.42 3.05 -11.15
C GLU A 360 -19.04 2.57 -10.69
N PHE A 361 -18.99 1.50 -9.90
CA PHE A 361 -17.74 0.90 -9.47
C PHE A 361 -16.93 0.38 -10.65
N ARG A 362 -17.53 -0.38 -11.57
CA ARG A 362 -16.86 -0.93 -12.76
C ARG A 362 -16.37 0.16 -13.70
N ASP A 363 -17.11 1.24 -13.83
CA ASP A 363 -16.70 2.38 -14.64
C ASP A 363 -15.46 3.09 -14.05
N GLY A 364 -15.39 3.24 -12.73
CA GLY A 364 -14.29 3.95 -12.07
C GLY A 364 -13.03 3.12 -11.76
N VAL A 365 -13.13 1.79 -11.71
CA VAL A 365 -12.03 0.90 -11.28
C VAL A 365 -11.40 0.12 -12.43
N ARG A 366 -10.11 -0.18 -12.26
CA ARG A 366 -9.41 -1.15 -13.11
C ARG A 366 -10.05 -2.54 -12.96
N PRO A 367 -9.93 -3.43 -13.96
CA PRO A 367 -10.64 -4.71 -13.97
C PRO A 367 -10.04 -5.76 -13.02
N TYR A 368 -9.32 -5.33 -11.98
CA TYR A 368 -8.58 -6.19 -11.07
C TYR A 368 -8.73 -5.75 -9.61
N TYR A 369 -8.81 -6.72 -8.71
CA TYR A 369 -8.71 -6.51 -7.27
C TYR A 369 -7.74 -7.49 -6.62
N SER A 370 -7.14 -7.11 -5.49
CA SER A 370 -6.21 -7.95 -4.72
C SER A 370 -6.86 -8.34 -3.40
N THR A 371 -6.76 -9.61 -3.02
CA THR A 371 -7.26 -10.13 -1.73
C THR A 371 -6.46 -11.36 -1.28
N LEU A 372 -6.63 -11.74 -0.01
CA LEU A 372 -6.23 -13.03 0.52
C LEU A 372 -7.08 -14.17 -0.07
N GLU A 373 -6.48 -15.36 -0.20
CA GLU A 373 -7.18 -16.57 -0.67
C GLU A 373 -8.00 -17.29 0.40
#